data_AF-A0A8H4A6C0-F1
#
_entry.id   AF-A0A8H4A6C0-F1
#
_cell.length_a   1.000
_cell.length_b   1.000
_cell.length_c   1.000
_cell.angle_alpha   90.00
_cell.angle_beta   90.00
_cell.angle_gamma   90.00
#
_symmetry.space_group_name_H-M   'P 1'
#
loop_
_entity.id
_entity.type
_entity.pdbx_description
1 polymer ?
#
loop_
_entity_poly.entity_id
_entity_poly.type
_entity_poly.pdbx_seq_one_letter_code
_entity_poly.pdbx_strand_id
1 'polypeptide(L)'
;MINAFYLARALKTFRPHHQFLCRGYSTHIATGNTACEDHEPSFLKSVEMYFDKAAGISGVSQKTLSHMKAPDCMLKVTFPIEIKDKVEIITGFRVHHSRHMLPVKGGIRFATDVDEQEVTALAALMTYKCAIVDVPFGGAKGGISIDPKNYTDAEVERITRRYTVELCQKSFIGPGTDVPAPDVGTGAREMAWIMDTYRQFHPNEVDSIGCVTGKPIPLGGVRGRNESTGLGVYYGIREFVSYPEVQKHTGLSGDIKDLRIIIQGFGKVGYWAAKFFEQNGAKIIGIGEKECGVYNPNGLNIDKLFNYRRSRGSFLGMPNVDIIEDPLENVTS
;
A
#
# COMPACT_ATOMS: atom_id res chain seq x y z
N MET A 1 3.13 3.41 9.88
CA MET A 1 4.15 4.43 9.57
C MET A 1 5.12 4.05 8.44
N ILE A 2 5.37 2.78 8.12
CA ILE A 2 6.38 2.40 7.09
C ILE A 2 5.93 2.64 5.63
N ASN A 3 4.65 2.45 5.27
CA ASN A 3 4.19 2.68 3.89
C ASN A 3 4.03 4.16 3.48
N ALA A 4 3.90 5.08 4.44
CA ALA A 4 3.66 6.50 4.15
C ALA A 4 4.95 7.27 3.82
N PHE A 5 6.10 6.81 4.33
CA PHE A 5 7.39 7.46 4.09
C PHE A 5 7.95 7.22 2.68
N TYR A 6 7.56 6.15 2.00
CA TYR A 6 8.04 5.84 0.64
C TYR A 6 7.31 6.62 -0.46
N LEU A 7 6.00 6.80 -0.33
CA LEU A 7 5.20 7.53 -1.33
C LEU A 7 5.58 9.02 -1.40
N ALA A 8 6.11 9.56 -0.30
CA ALA A 8 6.50 10.97 -0.20
C ALA A 8 7.77 11.33 -0.98
N ARG A 9 8.65 10.36 -1.24
CA ARG A 9 9.96 10.61 -1.84
C ARG A 9 10.00 10.29 -3.35
N ALA A 10 9.17 9.33 -3.81
CA ALA A 10 9.06 8.95 -5.23
C ALA A 10 8.43 10.03 -6.14
N LEU A 11 7.91 11.13 -5.58
CA LEU A 11 7.27 12.20 -6.35
C LEU A 11 8.23 13.31 -6.78
N LYS A 12 9.52 13.29 -6.41
CA LYS A 12 10.41 14.45 -6.62
C LYS A 12 10.90 14.70 -8.04
N THR A 13 10.71 13.82 -9.01
CA THR A 13 11.29 14.04 -10.35
C THR A 13 10.42 13.55 -11.50
N PHE A 14 9.66 14.48 -12.08
CA PHE A 14 9.18 14.39 -13.46
C PHE A 14 9.45 15.72 -14.15
N ARG A 15 10.42 15.77 -15.07
CA ARG A 15 10.55 16.83 -16.09
C ARG A 15 10.54 16.19 -17.47
N PRO A 16 9.99 16.87 -18.51
CA PRO A 16 9.83 16.29 -19.83
C PRO A 16 11.11 16.50 -20.65
N HIS A 17 11.73 15.42 -21.11
CA HIS A 17 12.69 15.51 -22.22
C HIS A 17 12.29 14.57 -23.37
N HIS A 18 11.88 15.21 -24.46
CA HIS A 18 11.92 14.64 -25.80
C HIS A 18 13.37 14.29 -26.17
N GLN A 19 13.63 13.03 -26.52
CA GLN A 19 14.67 12.70 -27.48
C GLN A 19 14.39 11.35 -28.16
N PHE A 20 14.17 11.42 -29.47
CA PHE A 20 14.32 10.31 -30.40
C PHE A 20 15.77 9.80 -30.33
N LEU A 21 15.97 8.48 -30.26
CA LEU A 21 17.13 7.81 -30.87
C LEU A 21 16.94 6.29 -30.95
N CYS A 22 17.17 5.78 -32.16
CA CYS A 22 17.15 4.38 -32.54
C CYS A 22 18.45 3.64 -32.12
N ARG A 23 18.27 2.31 -31.98
CA ARG A 23 19.24 1.19 -32.11
C ARG A 23 20.18 0.86 -30.94
N GLY A 24 20.13 -0.44 -30.59
CA GLY A 24 21.24 -1.20 -30.02
C GLY A 24 20.76 -2.49 -29.36
N TYR A 25 20.77 -3.61 -30.09
CA TYR A 25 20.62 -4.94 -29.48
C TYR A 25 21.82 -5.19 -28.56
N SER A 26 21.60 -5.14 -27.25
CA SER A 26 22.52 -5.68 -26.25
C SER A 26 21.70 -6.36 -25.17
N THR A 27 22.00 -7.63 -24.92
CA THR A 27 21.42 -8.46 -23.86
C THR A 27 21.96 -8.00 -22.51
N HIS A 28 21.41 -6.92 -21.98
CA HIS A 28 21.41 -6.64 -20.55
C HIS A 28 19.98 -6.74 -20.06
N ILE A 29 19.73 -7.70 -19.16
CA ILE A 29 18.48 -7.77 -18.40
C ILE A 29 18.42 -6.47 -17.59
N ALA A 30 17.65 -5.50 -18.06
CA ALA A 30 17.43 -4.24 -17.38
C ALA A 30 16.61 -4.52 -16.11
N THR A 31 17.30 -4.67 -14.98
CA THR A 31 16.75 -4.70 -13.62
C THR A 31 16.52 -3.29 -13.06
N GLY A 32 16.32 -2.30 -13.94
CA GLY A 32 16.12 -0.90 -13.59
C GLY A 32 14.65 -0.63 -13.25
N ASN A 33 14.40 -0.18 -12.02
CA ASN A 33 13.11 0.31 -11.57
C ASN A 33 12.78 1.61 -12.32
N THR A 34 11.59 1.74 -12.93
CA THR A 34 11.22 2.93 -13.73
C THR A 34 11.12 4.22 -12.89
N ALA A 35 11.14 4.10 -11.55
CA ALA A 35 10.94 5.19 -10.61
C ALA A 35 12.15 5.52 -9.70
N CYS A 36 13.31 4.87 -9.88
CA CYS A 36 14.52 5.19 -9.10
C CYS A 36 15.56 5.86 -10.02
N GLU A 37 16.12 6.98 -9.56
CA GLU A 37 17.33 7.53 -10.18
C GLU A 37 18.48 6.52 -10.02
N ASP A 38 19.44 6.50 -10.95
CA ASP A 38 20.50 5.46 -11.02
C ASP A 38 21.34 5.31 -9.73
N HIS A 39 21.27 6.30 -8.83
CA HIS A 39 21.99 6.34 -7.56
C HIS A 39 21.12 6.07 -6.33
N GLU A 40 19.80 5.93 -6.47
CA GLU A 40 18.92 5.59 -5.37
C GLU A 40 18.77 4.06 -5.21
N PRO A 41 18.79 3.53 -3.96
CA PRO A 41 18.59 2.11 -3.74
C PRO A 41 17.19 1.70 -4.19
N SER A 42 17.07 0.52 -4.80
CA SER A 42 15.76 -0.07 -5.08
C SER A 42 14.92 -0.20 -3.81
N PHE A 43 13.60 -0.33 -3.96
CA PHE A 43 12.72 -0.44 -2.80
C PHE A 43 13.07 -1.65 -1.91
N LEU A 44 13.32 -2.81 -2.52
CA LEU A 44 13.79 -3.99 -1.80
C LEU A 44 15.10 -3.70 -1.07
N LYS A 45 16.08 -3.11 -1.78
CA LYS A 45 17.38 -2.79 -1.17
C LYS A 45 17.24 -1.87 0.03
N SER A 46 16.31 -0.94 -0.02
CA SER A 46 16.07 -0.03 1.09
C SER A 46 15.46 -0.73 2.31
N VAL A 47 14.51 -1.66 2.10
CA VAL A 47 13.97 -2.50 3.17
C VAL A 47 15.08 -3.34 3.80
N GLU A 48 15.95 -3.93 2.97
CA GLU A 48 17.12 -4.67 3.42
C GLU A 48 18.08 -3.82 4.25
N MET A 49 18.33 -2.55 3.88
CA MET A 49 19.18 -1.66 4.65
C MET A 49 18.64 -1.41 6.07
N TYR A 50 17.32 -1.25 6.21
CA TYR A 50 16.70 -1.12 7.54
C TYR A 50 16.80 -2.42 8.34
N PHE A 51 16.60 -3.56 7.68
CA PHE A 51 16.79 -4.87 8.30
C PHE A 51 18.24 -5.04 8.79
N ASP A 52 19.24 -4.74 7.95
CA ASP A 52 20.65 -4.90 8.28
C ASP A 52 21.05 -3.99 9.45
N LYS A 53 20.51 -2.77 9.51
CA LYS A 53 20.72 -1.86 10.64
C LYS A 53 20.19 -2.45 11.95
N ALA A 54 18.99 -3.04 11.94
CA ALA A 54 18.41 -3.68 13.12
C ALA A 54 19.14 -4.99 13.47
N ALA A 55 19.53 -5.76 12.46
CA ALA A 55 20.28 -7.00 12.60
C ALA A 55 21.59 -6.78 13.35
N GLY A 56 22.31 -5.69 13.04
CA GLY A 56 23.57 -5.31 13.68
C GLY A 56 23.50 -5.06 15.19
N ILE A 57 22.31 -4.77 15.74
CA ILE A 57 22.09 -4.55 17.18
C ILE A 57 21.30 -5.68 17.86
N SER A 58 20.88 -6.70 17.11
CA SER A 58 19.95 -7.74 17.60
C SER A 58 20.60 -8.84 18.44
N GLY A 59 21.90 -9.10 18.29
CA GLY A 59 22.59 -10.25 18.88
C GLY A 59 22.23 -11.60 18.24
N VAL A 60 21.42 -11.62 17.18
CA VAL A 60 21.00 -12.85 16.47
C VAL A 60 22.12 -13.35 15.55
N SER A 61 22.25 -14.67 15.41
CA SER A 61 23.28 -15.26 14.53
C SER A 61 23.09 -14.86 13.07
N GLN A 62 24.19 -14.63 12.34
CA GLN A 62 24.15 -14.28 10.91
C GLN A 62 23.43 -15.34 10.07
N LYS A 63 23.55 -16.63 10.42
CA LYS A 63 22.83 -17.72 9.75
C LYS A 63 21.31 -17.52 9.84
N THR A 64 20.80 -17.19 11.02
CA THR A 64 19.38 -16.92 11.24
C THR A 64 18.93 -15.65 10.53
N LEU A 65 19.74 -14.58 10.60
CA LEU A 65 19.44 -13.31 9.93
C LEU A 65 19.34 -13.45 8.41
N SER A 66 20.26 -14.19 7.78
CA SER A 66 20.20 -14.48 6.35
C SER A 66 18.92 -15.22 5.95
N HIS A 67 18.46 -16.16 6.78
CA HIS A 67 17.18 -16.85 6.56
C HIS A 67 15.97 -15.91 6.75
N MET A 68 16.00 -15.02 7.75
CA MET A 68 14.90 -14.07 8.01
C MET A 68 14.75 -12.99 6.94
N LYS A 69 15.82 -12.73 6.17
CA LYS A 69 15.87 -11.70 5.13
C LYS A 69 15.39 -12.21 3.77
N ALA A 70 15.62 -13.49 3.47
CA ALA A 70 15.24 -14.07 2.19
C ALA A 70 13.74 -14.40 2.16
N PRO A 71 13.03 -14.16 1.04
CA PRO A 71 11.67 -14.62 0.89
C PRO A 71 11.61 -16.15 0.72
N ASP A 72 10.69 -16.81 1.44
CA ASP A 72 10.52 -18.27 1.35
C ASP A 72 10.08 -18.75 -0.04
N CYS A 73 9.17 -18.02 -0.69
CA CYS A 73 8.76 -18.35 -2.06
C CYS A 73 8.09 -17.19 -2.79
N MET A 74 8.03 -17.33 -4.11
CA MET A 74 7.42 -16.38 -5.02
C MET A 74 6.71 -17.09 -6.16
N LEU A 75 5.54 -16.57 -6.51
CA LEU A 75 4.73 -17.00 -7.64
C LEU A 75 4.56 -15.83 -8.60
N LYS A 76 4.99 -16.01 -9.85
CA LYS A 76 4.65 -15.16 -10.99
C LYS A 76 3.69 -15.92 -11.89
N VAL A 77 2.58 -15.30 -12.26
CA VAL A 77 1.55 -15.87 -13.12
C VAL A 77 1.28 -14.94 -14.28
N THR A 78 1.01 -15.52 -15.44
CA THR A 78 0.54 -14.80 -16.62
C THR A 78 -0.69 -15.50 -17.15
N PHE A 79 -1.77 -14.75 -17.40
CA PHE A 79 -3.01 -15.32 -17.90
C PHE A 79 -3.67 -14.39 -18.93
N PRO A 80 -4.25 -14.96 -20.01
CA PRO A 80 -4.97 -14.18 -21.00
C PRO A 80 -6.34 -13.75 -20.45
N ILE A 81 -6.75 -12.53 -20.80
CA ILE A 81 -8.12 -12.03 -20.59
C ILE A 81 -8.62 -11.44 -21.90
N GLU A 82 -9.84 -11.79 -22.26
CA GLU A 82 -10.54 -11.17 -23.38
C GLU A 82 -11.12 -9.82 -22.94
N ILE A 83 -10.73 -8.78 -23.66
CA ILE A 83 -11.12 -7.39 -23.46
C ILE A 83 -11.64 -6.89 -24.80
N LYS A 84 -12.95 -6.75 -24.89
CA LYS A 84 -13.66 -6.47 -26.16
C LYS A 84 -13.25 -7.52 -27.21
N ASP A 85 -12.63 -7.09 -28.30
CA ASP A 85 -12.19 -7.95 -29.42
C ASP A 85 -10.68 -8.28 -29.36
N LYS A 86 -10.01 -8.07 -28.23
CA LYS A 86 -8.57 -8.29 -28.06
C LYS A 86 -8.28 -9.20 -26.87
N VAL A 87 -7.21 -9.99 -27.01
CA VAL A 87 -6.63 -10.76 -25.89
C VAL A 87 -5.48 -9.97 -25.31
N GLU A 88 -5.55 -9.71 -24.01
CA GLU A 88 -4.48 -9.07 -23.24
C GLU A 88 -3.87 -10.08 -22.27
N ILE A 89 -2.53 -10.10 -22.16
CA ILE A 89 -1.82 -10.96 -21.21
C ILE A 89 -1.57 -10.18 -19.92
N ILE A 90 -2.23 -10.60 -18.85
CA ILE A 90 -2.10 -9.98 -17.53
C ILE A 90 -1.00 -10.69 -16.75
N THR A 91 -0.13 -9.92 -16.11
CA THR A 91 0.92 -10.43 -15.21
C THR A 91 0.52 -10.17 -13.76
N GLY A 92 0.66 -11.20 -12.92
CA GLY A 92 0.45 -11.11 -11.48
C GLY A 92 1.57 -11.78 -10.68
N PHE A 93 1.73 -11.33 -9.44
CA PHE A 93 2.75 -11.80 -8.51
C PHE A 93 2.13 -12.11 -7.15
N ARG A 94 2.66 -13.11 -6.43
CA ARG A 94 2.40 -13.36 -5.01
C ARG A 94 3.67 -13.84 -4.35
N VAL A 95 4.18 -13.10 -3.37
CA VAL A 95 5.40 -13.43 -2.62
C VAL A 95 5.01 -13.78 -1.18
N HIS A 96 5.52 -14.89 -0.68
CA HIS A 96 5.53 -15.21 0.75
C HIS A 96 6.94 -14.90 1.24
N HIS A 97 7.09 -13.87 2.06
CA HIS A 97 8.40 -13.54 2.62
C HIS A 97 8.80 -14.52 3.72
N SER A 98 7.89 -14.82 4.65
CA SER A 98 8.19 -15.77 5.73
C SER A 98 6.95 -16.53 6.16
N ARG A 99 7.11 -17.84 6.32
CA ARG A 99 6.10 -18.82 6.78
C ARG A 99 6.36 -19.29 8.20
N HIS A 100 7.19 -18.59 8.98
CA HIS A 100 7.46 -18.91 10.39
C HIS A 100 6.17 -18.93 11.24
N MET A 101 5.15 -18.18 10.81
CA MET A 101 3.79 -18.22 11.31
C MET A 101 2.83 -18.38 10.12
N LEU A 102 1.80 -19.21 10.28
CA LEU A 102 0.76 -19.41 9.29
C LEU A 102 -0.62 -19.03 9.84
N PRO A 103 -1.52 -18.51 9.00
CA PRO A 103 -1.33 -18.21 7.58
C PRO A 103 -0.39 -17.01 7.35
N VAL A 104 0.19 -16.89 6.16
CA VAL A 104 0.84 -15.63 5.75
C VAL A 104 -0.21 -14.58 5.41
N LYS A 105 0.15 -13.29 5.52
CA LYS A 105 -0.80 -12.18 5.39
C LYS A 105 -0.23 -11.07 4.51
N GLY A 106 -1.03 -10.65 3.51
CA GLY A 106 -0.57 -9.67 2.54
C GLY A 106 -1.64 -9.09 1.64
N GLY A 107 -1.61 -7.78 1.38
CA GLY A 107 -2.51 -7.14 0.43
C GLY A 107 -2.30 -7.57 -1.03
N ILE A 108 -3.28 -7.35 -1.90
CA ILE A 108 -3.15 -7.44 -3.36
C ILE A 108 -3.29 -6.05 -3.96
N ARG A 109 -2.25 -5.60 -4.67
CA ARG A 109 -2.19 -4.28 -5.31
C ARG A 109 -2.50 -4.36 -6.80
N PHE A 110 -3.34 -3.47 -7.32
CA PHE A 110 -3.50 -3.26 -8.76
C PHE A 110 -2.85 -1.91 -9.12
N ALA A 111 -1.71 -1.96 -9.79
CA ALA A 111 -1.02 -0.77 -10.29
C ALA A 111 -0.08 -1.16 -11.44
N THR A 112 0.21 -0.23 -12.35
CA THR A 112 1.05 -0.48 -13.55
C THR A 112 2.53 -0.69 -13.24
N ASP A 113 2.98 -0.17 -12.11
CA ASP A 113 4.35 -0.23 -11.59
C ASP A 113 4.61 -1.48 -10.73
N VAL A 114 3.62 -2.38 -10.59
CA VAL A 114 3.81 -3.64 -9.89
C VAL A 114 4.86 -4.48 -10.60
N ASP A 115 5.94 -4.76 -9.88
CA ASP A 115 6.99 -5.69 -10.28
C ASP A 115 7.39 -6.64 -9.13
N GLU A 116 8.30 -7.55 -9.43
CA GLU A 116 8.81 -8.53 -8.49
C GLU A 116 9.51 -7.91 -7.28
N GLN A 117 10.31 -6.86 -7.50
CA GLN A 117 11.13 -6.21 -6.48
C GLN A 117 10.24 -5.50 -5.46
N GLU A 118 9.26 -4.74 -5.93
CA GLU A 118 8.28 -4.07 -5.09
C GLU A 118 7.48 -5.08 -4.26
N VAL A 119 6.95 -6.13 -4.89
CA VAL A 119 6.10 -7.10 -4.20
C VAL A 119 6.91 -7.84 -3.12
N THR A 120 8.18 -8.16 -3.39
CA THR A 120 9.08 -8.76 -2.40
C THR A 120 9.36 -7.83 -1.24
N ALA A 121 9.67 -6.56 -1.50
CA ALA A 121 9.91 -5.55 -0.47
C ALA A 121 8.68 -5.39 0.45
N LEU A 122 7.50 -5.31 -0.14
CA LEU A 122 6.25 -5.18 0.59
C LEU A 122 5.88 -6.45 1.38
N ALA A 123 6.23 -7.65 0.88
CA ALA A 123 6.03 -8.90 1.60
C ALA A 123 6.94 -8.96 2.85
N ALA A 124 8.20 -8.53 2.73
CA ALA A 124 9.12 -8.41 3.86
C ALA A 124 8.59 -7.44 4.93
N LEU A 125 8.13 -6.27 4.50
CA LEU A 125 7.49 -5.29 5.38
C LEU A 125 6.24 -5.84 6.07
N MET A 126 5.52 -6.79 5.47
CA MET A 126 4.39 -7.44 6.15
C MET A 126 4.84 -8.38 7.25
N THR A 127 5.93 -9.16 7.07
CA THR A 127 6.49 -10.00 8.14
C THR A 127 6.86 -9.15 9.35
N TYR A 128 7.66 -8.10 9.13
CA TYR A 128 8.16 -7.27 10.23
C TYR A 128 7.03 -6.49 10.89
N LYS A 129 6.06 -6.01 10.11
CA LYS A 129 4.88 -5.31 10.64
C LYS A 129 4.05 -6.22 11.53
N CYS A 130 3.78 -7.46 11.12
CA CYS A 130 3.03 -8.41 11.93
C CYS A 130 3.76 -8.71 13.25
N ALA A 131 5.09 -8.90 13.20
CA ALA A 131 5.90 -9.13 14.38
C ALA A 131 5.91 -7.92 15.36
N ILE A 132 5.96 -6.68 14.85
CA ILE A 132 5.97 -5.46 15.69
C ILE A 132 4.69 -5.29 16.51
N VAL A 133 3.54 -5.77 16.01
CA VAL A 133 2.23 -5.61 16.66
C VAL A 133 1.65 -6.93 17.17
N ASP A 134 2.49 -7.96 17.35
CA ASP A 134 2.13 -9.29 17.85
C ASP A 134 0.93 -9.93 17.12
N VAL A 135 0.83 -9.70 15.81
CA VAL A 135 -0.17 -10.36 14.96
C VAL A 135 0.43 -11.65 14.42
N PRO A 136 -0.19 -12.83 14.66
CA PRO A 136 0.42 -14.15 14.43
C PRO A 136 0.38 -14.57 12.96
N PHE A 137 0.95 -13.75 12.06
CA PHE A 137 1.02 -14.04 10.63
C PHE A 137 2.44 -13.87 10.08
N GLY A 138 2.79 -14.76 9.18
CA GLY A 138 3.88 -14.54 8.24
C GLY A 138 3.57 -13.41 7.26
N GLY A 139 4.59 -12.90 6.57
CA GLY A 139 4.43 -11.79 5.63
C GLY A 139 4.22 -12.28 4.21
N ALA A 140 3.24 -11.70 3.51
CA ALA A 140 3.06 -11.90 2.08
C ALA A 140 2.68 -10.59 1.40
N LYS A 141 2.71 -10.59 0.07
CA LYS A 141 2.16 -9.52 -0.77
C LYS A 141 1.84 -10.07 -2.15
N GLY A 142 0.75 -9.60 -2.74
CA GLY A 142 0.47 -9.82 -4.16
C GLY A 142 0.32 -8.52 -4.93
N GLY A 143 0.43 -8.61 -6.24
CA GLY A 143 0.20 -7.51 -7.15
C GLY A 143 -0.22 -7.99 -8.53
N ILE A 144 -1.00 -7.17 -9.24
CA ILE A 144 -1.36 -7.37 -10.65
C ILE A 144 -0.98 -6.08 -11.39
N SER A 145 -0.21 -6.22 -12.47
CA SER A 145 0.37 -5.11 -13.22
C SER A 145 -0.64 -4.47 -14.18
N ILE A 146 -1.67 -3.81 -13.63
CA ILE A 146 -2.75 -3.13 -14.38
C ILE A 146 -3.11 -1.78 -13.73
N ASP A 147 -3.59 -0.82 -14.52
CA ASP A 147 -4.37 0.31 -13.98
C ASP A 147 -5.86 -0.06 -14.00
N PRO A 148 -6.50 -0.30 -12.84
CA PRO A 148 -7.90 -0.73 -12.82
C PRO A 148 -8.86 0.30 -13.43
N LYS A 149 -8.47 1.57 -13.61
CA LYS A 149 -9.30 2.59 -14.25
C LYS A 149 -9.45 2.40 -15.76
N ASN A 150 -8.57 1.64 -16.39
CA ASN A 150 -8.60 1.37 -17.82
C ASN A 150 -9.53 0.20 -18.18
N TYR A 151 -10.10 -0.48 -17.17
CA TYR A 151 -10.95 -1.64 -17.33
C TYR A 151 -12.34 -1.36 -16.77
N THR A 152 -13.35 -2.00 -17.35
CA THR A 152 -14.70 -2.03 -16.78
C THR A 152 -14.75 -2.91 -15.53
N ASP A 153 -15.76 -2.71 -14.68
CA ASP A 153 -15.95 -3.51 -13.48
C ASP A 153 -16.02 -5.02 -13.75
N ALA A 154 -16.66 -5.42 -14.86
CA ALA A 154 -16.73 -6.80 -15.29
C ALA A 154 -15.36 -7.37 -15.71
N GLU A 155 -14.52 -6.55 -16.35
CA GLU A 155 -13.15 -6.94 -16.72
C GLU A 155 -12.26 -7.07 -15.48
N VAL A 156 -12.35 -6.14 -14.53
CA VAL A 156 -11.63 -6.22 -13.24
C VAL A 156 -12.09 -7.46 -12.45
N GLU A 157 -13.38 -7.80 -12.48
CA GLU A 157 -13.89 -9.04 -11.89
C GLU A 157 -13.24 -10.28 -12.55
N ARG A 158 -13.27 -10.37 -13.89
CA ARG A 158 -12.64 -11.49 -14.62
C ARG A 158 -11.16 -11.64 -14.29
N ILE A 159 -10.41 -10.53 -14.26
CA ILE A 159 -8.99 -10.51 -13.88
C ILE A 159 -8.80 -11.01 -12.45
N THR A 160 -9.57 -10.47 -11.50
CA THR A 160 -9.47 -10.81 -10.08
C THR A 160 -9.77 -12.29 -9.84
N ARG A 161 -10.84 -12.80 -10.46
CA ARG A 161 -11.23 -14.20 -10.35
C ARG A 161 -10.21 -15.11 -11.00
N ARG A 162 -9.72 -14.78 -12.20
CA ARG A 162 -8.69 -15.59 -12.87
C ARG A 162 -7.39 -15.63 -12.08
N TYR A 163 -6.93 -14.50 -11.55
CA TYR A 163 -5.79 -14.47 -10.63
C TYR A 163 -6.02 -15.36 -9.39
N THR A 164 -7.21 -15.31 -8.80
CA THR A 164 -7.57 -16.18 -7.67
C THR A 164 -7.50 -17.66 -8.02
N VAL A 165 -7.94 -18.05 -9.23
CA VAL A 165 -7.80 -19.43 -9.73
C VAL A 165 -6.33 -19.85 -9.78
N GLU A 166 -5.45 -19.02 -10.32
CA GLU A 166 -4.01 -19.31 -10.35
C GLU A 166 -3.44 -19.46 -8.93
N LEU A 167 -3.86 -18.63 -7.97
CA LEU A 167 -3.45 -18.77 -6.57
C LEU A 167 -3.96 -20.08 -5.95
N CYS A 168 -5.22 -20.45 -6.18
CA CYS A 168 -5.79 -21.71 -5.68
C CYS A 168 -5.02 -22.91 -6.22
N GLN A 169 -4.75 -22.95 -7.54
CA GLN A 169 -4.06 -24.06 -8.19
C GLN A 169 -2.62 -24.24 -7.72
N LYS A 170 -1.99 -23.18 -7.19
CA LYS A 170 -0.61 -23.19 -6.69
C LYS A 170 -0.52 -23.16 -5.16
N SER A 171 -1.65 -23.21 -4.46
CA SER A 171 -1.72 -23.13 -2.99
C SER A 171 -1.16 -21.82 -2.40
N PHE A 172 -1.37 -20.69 -3.09
CA PHE A 172 -1.01 -19.33 -2.66
C PHE A 172 -2.22 -18.53 -2.12
N ILE A 173 -3.26 -19.23 -1.69
CA ILE A 173 -4.42 -18.68 -0.98
C ILE A 173 -5.08 -19.79 -0.16
N GLY A 174 -5.59 -19.45 1.02
CA GLY A 174 -6.35 -20.34 1.89
C GLY A 174 -6.34 -19.88 3.34
N PRO A 175 -7.38 -20.19 4.13
CA PRO A 175 -7.53 -19.68 5.50
C PRO A 175 -6.38 -20.11 6.43
N GLY A 176 -5.79 -21.29 6.19
CA GLY A 176 -4.63 -21.80 6.95
C GLY A 176 -3.27 -21.59 6.28
N THR A 177 -3.21 -21.02 5.07
CA THR A 177 -1.98 -20.95 4.26
C THR A 177 -1.58 -19.51 3.95
N ASP A 178 -2.41 -18.78 3.21
CA ASP A 178 -2.22 -17.38 2.84
C ASP A 178 -3.56 -16.67 2.77
N VAL A 179 -3.70 -15.60 3.54
CA VAL A 179 -4.92 -14.79 3.60
C VAL A 179 -4.66 -13.40 2.98
N PRO A 180 -5.14 -13.11 1.76
CA PRO A 180 -4.99 -11.80 1.15
C PRO A 180 -5.81 -10.68 1.83
N ALA A 181 -5.59 -9.44 1.38
CA ALA A 181 -6.30 -8.23 1.83
C ALA A 181 -6.35 -7.16 0.72
N PRO A 182 -7.14 -6.09 0.89
CA PRO A 182 -7.06 -4.92 0.03
C PRO A 182 -5.70 -4.22 0.13
N ASP A 183 -5.29 -3.60 -0.97
CA ASP A 183 -4.18 -2.65 -1.08
C ASP A 183 -4.55 -1.52 -2.07
N VAL A 184 -3.55 -0.83 -2.62
CA VAL A 184 -3.77 0.18 -3.66
C VAL A 184 -4.44 -0.48 -4.88
N GLY A 185 -5.48 0.17 -5.42
CA GLY A 185 -6.23 -0.34 -6.57
C GLY A 185 -7.26 -1.44 -6.25
N THR A 186 -7.36 -1.90 -5.00
CA THR A 186 -8.34 -2.94 -4.59
C THR A 186 -9.13 -2.54 -3.34
N GLY A 187 -10.28 -3.19 -3.13
CA GLY A 187 -11.20 -2.91 -2.04
C GLY A 187 -12.10 -4.09 -1.70
N ALA A 188 -13.19 -3.81 -0.99
CA ALA A 188 -14.12 -4.85 -0.53
C ALA A 188 -14.76 -5.62 -1.69
N ARG A 189 -14.95 -4.97 -2.84
CA ARG A 189 -15.46 -5.58 -4.07
C ARG A 189 -14.55 -6.72 -4.55
N GLU A 190 -13.26 -6.44 -4.73
CA GLU A 190 -12.29 -7.45 -5.18
C GLU A 190 -12.16 -8.58 -4.15
N MET A 191 -12.20 -8.26 -2.84
CA MET A 191 -12.15 -9.30 -1.79
C MET A 191 -13.39 -10.19 -1.80
N ALA A 192 -14.56 -9.67 -2.18
CA ALA A 192 -15.76 -10.48 -2.35
C ALA A 192 -15.61 -11.48 -3.50
N TRP A 193 -15.05 -11.05 -4.64
CA TRP A 193 -14.78 -11.93 -5.78
C TRP A 193 -13.73 -13.00 -5.47
N ILE A 194 -12.66 -12.63 -4.75
CA ILE A 194 -11.63 -13.58 -4.28
C ILE A 194 -12.27 -14.64 -3.38
N MET A 195 -13.05 -14.23 -2.38
CA MET A 195 -13.75 -15.14 -1.48
C MET A 195 -14.67 -16.09 -2.25
N ASP A 196 -15.50 -15.54 -3.13
CA ASP A 196 -16.48 -16.31 -3.90
C ASP A 196 -15.79 -17.33 -4.82
N THR A 197 -14.76 -16.93 -5.56
CA THR A 197 -13.98 -17.85 -6.40
C THR A 197 -13.26 -18.91 -5.58
N TYR A 198 -12.65 -18.56 -4.44
CA TYR A 198 -11.99 -19.52 -3.57
C TYR A 198 -12.94 -20.63 -3.08
N ARG A 199 -14.16 -20.24 -2.69
CA ARG A 199 -15.19 -21.18 -2.21
C ARG A 199 -15.67 -22.16 -3.28
N GLN A 200 -15.64 -21.77 -4.55
CA GLN A 200 -15.96 -22.69 -5.65
C GLN A 200 -14.91 -23.79 -5.80
N PHE A 201 -13.64 -23.49 -5.49
CA PHE A 201 -12.55 -24.48 -5.51
C PHE A 201 -12.52 -25.34 -4.23
N HIS A 202 -13.02 -24.81 -3.11
CA HIS A 202 -13.00 -25.47 -1.81
C HIS A 202 -14.40 -25.52 -1.17
N PRO A 203 -15.39 -26.17 -1.82
CA PRO A 203 -16.79 -26.11 -1.40
C PRO A 203 -17.07 -26.74 -0.03
N ASN A 204 -16.20 -27.68 0.40
CA ASN A 204 -16.35 -28.43 1.65
C ASN A 204 -15.48 -27.87 2.79
N GLU A 205 -14.72 -26.80 2.56
CA GLU A 205 -13.87 -26.20 3.58
C GLU A 205 -14.68 -25.26 4.48
N VAL A 206 -14.79 -25.62 5.76
CA VAL A 206 -15.60 -24.90 6.76
C VAL A 206 -15.16 -23.44 6.88
N ASP A 207 -13.85 -23.21 6.97
CA ASP A 207 -13.27 -21.88 7.13
C ASP A 207 -12.99 -21.16 5.81
N SER A 208 -13.60 -21.61 4.70
CA SER A 208 -13.34 -21.07 3.36
C SER A 208 -13.59 -19.56 3.24
N ILE A 209 -14.52 -18.99 4.02
CA ILE A 209 -14.74 -17.54 4.08
C ILE A 209 -13.54 -16.77 4.70
N GLY A 210 -12.69 -17.45 5.46
CA GLY A 210 -11.48 -16.93 6.08
C GLY A 210 -10.30 -16.78 5.11
N CYS A 211 -10.42 -17.24 3.86
CA CYS A 211 -9.34 -17.19 2.87
C CYS A 211 -8.90 -15.76 2.51
N VAL A 212 -9.72 -14.73 2.79
CA VAL A 212 -9.40 -13.33 2.48
C VAL A 212 -10.03 -12.38 3.51
N THR A 213 -9.35 -11.27 3.79
CA THR A 213 -9.84 -10.21 4.71
C THR A 213 -10.20 -8.94 3.96
N GLY A 214 -10.89 -8.00 4.61
CA GLY A 214 -11.33 -6.76 3.95
C GLY A 214 -12.57 -6.93 3.08
N LYS A 215 -13.31 -8.02 3.28
CA LYS A 215 -14.59 -8.33 2.65
C LYS A 215 -15.68 -7.30 3.05
N PRO A 216 -16.77 -7.18 2.27
CA PRO A 216 -17.96 -6.44 2.69
C PRO A 216 -18.54 -7.02 3.98
N ILE A 217 -19.16 -6.18 4.82
CA ILE A 217 -19.76 -6.60 6.10
C ILE A 217 -20.75 -7.76 5.93
N PRO A 218 -21.68 -7.74 4.94
CA PRO A 218 -22.60 -8.87 4.73
C PRO A 218 -21.93 -10.20 4.36
N LEU A 219 -20.66 -10.17 3.95
CA LEU A 219 -19.88 -11.34 3.54
C LEU A 219 -18.80 -11.69 4.58
N GLY A 220 -19.04 -11.41 5.87
CA GLY A 220 -18.09 -11.70 6.95
C GLY A 220 -16.95 -10.68 7.06
N GLY A 221 -17.16 -9.46 6.55
CA GLY A 221 -16.29 -8.32 6.80
C GLY A 221 -16.41 -7.79 8.22
N VAL A 222 -15.29 -7.34 8.79
CA VAL A 222 -15.24 -6.78 10.15
C VAL A 222 -15.55 -5.27 10.10
N ARG A 223 -16.45 -4.81 10.98
CA ARG A 223 -16.73 -3.37 11.18
C ARG A 223 -15.46 -2.65 11.62
N GLY A 224 -15.27 -1.40 11.22
CA GLY A 224 -14.04 -0.68 11.56
C GLY A 224 -12.87 -0.89 10.58
N ARG A 225 -12.98 -1.83 9.63
CA ARG A 225 -11.85 -2.23 8.78
C ARG A 225 -11.41 -1.14 7.80
N ASN A 226 -12.32 -0.26 7.37
CA ASN A 226 -12.00 0.79 6.41
C ASN A 226 -11.21 1.91 7.06
N GLU A 227 -11.54 2.23 8.31
CA GLU A 227 -10.95 3.29 9.11
C GLU A 227 -9.76 2.83 9.97
N SER A 228 -9.60 1.52 10.19
CA SER A 228 -8.62 0.96 11.14
C SER A 228 -7.18 1.40 10.90
N THR A 229 -6.75 1.52 9.64
CA THR A 229 -5.37 1.94 9.34
C THR A 229 -5.14 3.41 9.67
N GLY A 230 -6.12 4.29 9.39
CA GLY A 230 -6.05 5.70 9.78
C GLY A 230 -6.12 5.85 11.31
N LEU A 231 -6.96 5.06 11.97
CA LEU A 231 -7.06 5.03 13.43
C LEU A 231 -5.75 4.57 14.09
N GLY A 232 -5.08 3.56 13.52
CA GLY A 232 -3.77 3.11 13.99
C GLY A 232 -2.68 4.19 13.83
N VAL A 233 -2.73 5.00 12.77
CA VAL A 233 -1.83 6.16 12.61
C VAL A 233 -2.08 7.18 13.71
N TYR A 234 -3.34 7.49 13.99
CA TYR A 234 -3.73 8.37 15.09
C TYR A 234 -3.17 7.87 16.43
N TYR A 235 -3.44 6.61 16.80
CA TYR A 235 -2.94 6.06 18.06
C TYR A 235 -1.43 6.02 18.16
N GLY A 236 -0.73 5.62 17.09
CA GLY A 236 0.72 5.57 17.08
C GLY A 236 1.36 6.93 17.31
N ILE A 237 0.84 7.99 16.68
CA ILE A 237 1.34 9.35 16.87
C ILE A 237 0.93 9.90 18.24
N ARG A 238 -0.32 9.71 18.66
CA ARG A 238 -0.81 10.12 19.99
C ARG A 238 0.05 9.57 21.11
N GLU A 239 0.40 8.29 21.02
CA GLU A 239 1.29 7.66 22.00
C GLU A 239 2.71 8.20 21.86
N PHE A 240 3.26 8.29 20.64
CA PHE A 240 4.64 8.72 20.44
C PHE A 240 4.91 10.16 20.94
N VAL A 241 3.97 11.09 20.77
CA VAL A 241 4.15 12.47 21.24
C VAL A 241 3.93 12.62 22.76
N SER A 242 3.34 11.61 23.43
CA SER A 242 3.14 11.64 24.88
C SER A 242 4.46 11.46 25.66
N TYR A 243 5.47 10.85 25.03
CA TYR A 243 6.76 10.58 25.66
C TYR A 243 7.55 11.87 25.99
N PRO A 244 7.98 12.08 27.25
CA PRO A 244 8.72 13.27 27.66
C PRO A 244 10.00 13.55 26.85
N GLU A 245 10.70 12.49 26.43
CA GLU A 245 11.89 12.59 25.58
C GLU A 245 11.57 13.13 24.19
N VAL A 246 10.41 12.75 23.63
CA VAL A 246 9.94 13.26 22.34
C VAL A 246 9.55 14.71 22.47
N GLN A 247 8.81 15.08 23.52
CA GLN A 247 8.43 16.47 23.80
C GLN A 247 9.67 17.36 23.97
N LYS A 248 10.66 16.91 24.76
CA LYS A 248 11.92 17.64 24.96
C LYS A 248 12.69 17.84 23.66
N HIS A 249 12.70 16.84 22.77
CA HIS A 249 13.45 16.92 21.52
C HIS A 249 12.73 17.72 20.43
N THR A 250 11.40 17.68 20.40
CA THR A 250 10.58 18.28 19.35
C THR A 250 9.96 19.62 19.73
N GLY A 251 9.89 19.94 21.03
CA GLY A 251 9.18 21.11 21.55
C GLY A 251 7.65 20.98 21.53
N LEU A 252 7.11 19.79 21.20
CA LEU A 252 5.68 19.54 21.22
C LEU A 252 5.18 19.34 22.66
N SER A 253 3.95 19.76 22.96
CA SER A 253 3.32 19.64 24.28
C SER A 253 2.84 18.23 24.63
N GLY A 254 2.85 17.31 23.65
CA GLY A 254 2.28 15.96 23.76
C GLY A 254 0.75 15.89 23.63
N ASP A 255 0.07 17.02 23.66
CA ASP A 255 -1.37 17.11 23.47
C ASP A 255 -1.72 17.16 21.97
N ILE A 256 -2.58 16.23 21.52
CA ILE A 256 -3.02 16.17 20.10
C ILE A 256 -3.62 17.50 19.62
N LYS A 257 -4.38 18.18 20.48
CA LYS A 257 -5.05 19.45 20.17
C LYS A 257 -4.08 20.58 19.75
N ASP A 258 -2.81 20.48 20.14
CA ASP A 258 -1.81 21.50 19.83
C ASP A 258 -1.07 21.19 18.52
N LEU A 259 -1.30 20.02 17.92
CA LEU A 259 -0.62 19.60 16.71
C LEU A 259 -1.19 20.28 15.46
N ARG A 260 -0.28 20.72 14.59
CA ARG A 260 -0.58 21.14 13.22
C ARG A 260 -0.05 20.09 12.26
N ILE A 261 -0.92 19.51 11.44
CA ILE A 261 -0.62 18.31 10.67
C ILE A 261 -0.82 18.58 9.18
N ILE A 262 0.14 18.14 8.37
CA ILE A 262 0.03 18.06 6.91
C ILE A 262 0.01 16.58 6.52
N ILE A 263 -0.91 16.19 5.65
CA ILE A 263 -1.08 14.80 5.21
C ILE A 263 -0.88 14.71 3.69
N GLN A 264 0.03 13.85 3.26
CA GLN A 264 0.19 13.53 1.85
C GLN A 264 -0.59 12.26 1.49
N GLY A 265 -1.43 12.37 0.46
CA GLY A 265 -2.39 11.37 0.03
C GLY A 265 -3.69 11.46 0.83
N PHE A 266 -4.81 11.60 0.14
CA PHE A 266 -6.15 11.70 0.71
C PHE A 266 -7.04 10.50 0.31
N GLY A 267 -6.40 9.34 0.12
CA GLY A 267 -7.06 8.04 -0.02
C GLY A 267 -7.55 7.47 1.32
N LYS A 268 -7.82 6.15 1.34
CA LYS A 268 -8.38 5.45 2.52
C LYS A 268 -7.63 5.75 3.83
N VAL A 269 -6.30 5.69 3.82
CA VAL A 269 -5.50 5.92 5.04
C VAL A 269 -5.47 7.39 5.42
N GLY A 270 -5.18 8.28 4.46
CA GLY A 270 -5.01 9.70 4.72
C GLY A 270 -6.28 10.39 5.18
N TYR A 271 -7.42 10.10 4.54
CA TYR A 271 -8.72 10.65 4.95
C TYR A 271 -9.07 10.26 6.39
N TRP A 272 -8.99 8.97 6.73
CA TRP A 272 -9.34 8.51 8.08
C TRP A 272 -8.36 9.01 9.14
N ALA A 273 -7.05 9.06 8.84
CA ALA A 273 -6.07 9.67 9.74
C ALA A 273 -6.42 11.16 9.98
N ALA A 274 -6.65 11.94 8.93
CA ALA A 274 -7.03 13.35 9.02
C ALA A 274 -8.27 13.54 9.89
N LYS A 275 -9.30 12.71 9.67
CA LYS A 275 -10.56 12.75 10.40
C LYS A 275 -10.37 12.46 11.88
N PHE A 276 -9.62 11.43 12.26
CA PHE A 276 -9.40 11.12 13.68
C PHE A 276 -8.58 12.20 14.38
N PHE A 277 -7.58 12.78 13.72
CA PHE A 277 -6.84 13.91 14.27
C PHE A 277 -7.71 15.14 14.46
N GLU A 278 -8.48 15.54 13.44
CA GLU A 278 -9.42 16.66 13.50
C GLU A 278 -10.44 16.49 14.63
N GLN A 279 -11.05 15.30 14.75
CA GLN A 279 -12.03 14.98 15.80
C GLN A 279 -11.44 15.05 17.23
N ASN A 280 -10.14 14.87 17.37
CA ASN A 280 -9.43 14.95 18.65
C ASN A 280 -8.69 16.30 18.83
N GLY A 281 -9.08 17.31 18.06
CA GLY A 281 -8.66 18.70 18.24
C GLY A 281 -7.40 19.14 17.49
N ALA A 282 -6.69 18.22 16.82
CA ALA A 282 -5.54 18.61 16.01
C ALA A 282 -5.98 19.43 14.80
N LYS A 283 -5.14 20.36 14.38
CA LYS A 283 -5.42 21.19 13.22
C LYS A 283 -4.78 20.58 11.96
N ILE A 284 -5.59 20.01 11.08
CA ILE A 284 -5.11 19.61 9.75
C ILE A 284 -4.96 20.87 8.91
N ILE A 285 -3.73 21.28 8.62
CA ILE A 285 -3.44 22.55 7.92
C ILE A 285 -3.12 22.34 6.45
N GLY A 286 -2.84 21.11 6.01
CA GLY A 286 -2.53 20.84 4.61
C GLY A 286 -2.81 19.41 4.18
N ILE A 287 -3.25 19.25 2.93
CA ILE A 287 -3.41 17.94 2.30
C ILE A 287 -2.82 17.97 0.90
N GLY A 288 -1.90 17.04 0.60
CA GLY A 288 -1.31 16.89 -0.72
C GLY A 288 -1.92 15.74 -1.50
N GLU A 289 -2.24 15.93 -2.77
CA GLU A 289 -2.65 14.89 -3.72
C GLU A 289 -1.87 15.01 -5.03
N LYS A 290 -2.00 14.01 -5.91
CA LYS A 290 -1.27 13.98 -7.19
C LYS A 290 -1.52 15.25 -8.03
N GLU A 291 -2.73 15.81 -7.95
CA GLU A 291 -3.13 16.93 -8.80
C GLU A 291 -2.81 18.30 -8.20
N CYS A 292 -2.78 18.44 -6.88
CA CYS A 292 -2.52 19.70 -6.15
C CYS A 292 -2.42 19.46 -4.64
N GLY A 293 -1.87 20.44 -3.93
CA GLY A 293 -2.01 20.58 -2.48
C GLY A 293 -3.12 21.56 -2.10
N VAL A 294 -3.69 21.39 -0.92
CA VAL A 294 -4.54 22.38 -0.26
C VAL A 294 -3.92 22.77 1.07
N TYR A 295 -3.96 24.06 1.41
CA TYR A 295 -3.42 24.59 2.64
C TYR A 295 -4.40 25.59 3.27
N ASN A 296 -4.52 25.52 4.59
CA ASN A 296 -5.20 26.54 5.38
C ASN A 296 -4.58 26.57 6.79
N PRO A 297 -3.87 27.65 7.17
CA PRO A 297 -3.23 27.74 8.48
C PRO A 297 -4.22 27.73 9.65
N ASN A 298 -5.49 28.06 9.38
CA ASN A 298 -6.57 28.04 10.36
C ASN A 298 -7.23 26.67 10.52
N GLY A 299 -6.92 25.72 9.62
CA GLY A 299 -7.44 24.36 9.64
C GLY A 299 -8.37 24.07 8.46
N LEU A 300 -8.33 22.83 8.01
CA LEU A 300 -9.14 22.28 6.93
C LEU A 300 -10.30 21.49 7.55
N ASN A 301 -11.50 21.64 6.99
CA ASN A 301 -12.65 20.81 7.36
C ASN A 301 -12.64 19.51 6.54
N ILE A 302 -12.27 18.39 7.16
CA ILE A 302 -11.95 17.15 6.46
C ILE A 302 -13.15 16.57 5.71
N ASP A 303 -14.35 16.62 6.31
CA ASP A 303 -15.57 16.12 5.66
C ASP A 303 -15.98 16.98 4.45
N LYS A 304 -15.78 18.32 4.51
CA LYS A 304 -16.01 19.21 3.36
C LYS A 304 -15.01 18.92 2.23
N LEU A 305 -13.72 18.75 2.55
CA LEU A 305 -12.70 18.40 1.56
C LEU A 305 -13.02 17.06 0.88
N PHE A 306 -13.42 16.06 1.66
CA PHE A 306 -13.80 14.75 1.16
C PHE A 306 -14.98 14.81 0.19
N ASN A 307 -16.06 15.51 0.58
CA ASN A 307 -17.23 15.65 -0.27
C ASN A 307 -16.92 16.45 -1.55
N TYR A 308 -16.10 17.49 -1.47
CA TYR A 308 -15.67 18.27 -2.62
C TYR A 308 -14.91 17.40 -3.62
N ARG A 309 -13.84 16.70 -3.17
CA ARG A 309 -13.05 15.81 -4.03
C ARG A 309 -13.89 14.67 -4.60
N ARG A 310 -14.81 14.09 -3.82
CA ARG A 310 -15.72 13.04 -4.31
C ARG A 310 -16.59 13.52 -5.46
N SER A 311 -17.01 14.79 -5.45
CA SER A 311 -17.86 15.36 -6.51
C SER A 311 -17.11 15.82 -7.75
N ARG A 312 -15.85 16.26 -7.62
CA ARG A 312 -15.07 16.88 -8.71
C ARG A 312 -13.85 16.09 -9.17
N GLY A 313 -13.42 15.10 -8.41
CA GLY A 313 -12.19 14.34 -8.67
C GLY A 313 -10.88 15.05 -8.31
N SER A 314 -10.92 16.33 -7.92
CA SER A 314 -9.75 17.15 -7.57
C SER A 314 -10.10 18.18 -6.49
N PHE A 315 -9.08 18.79 -5.87
CA PHE A 315 -9.25 19.95 -4.99
C PHE A 315 -9.18 21.30 -5.73
N LEU A 316 -8.78 21.31 -7.01
CA LEU A 316 -8.73 22.54 -7.80
C LEU A 316 -10.07 23.29 -7.76
N GLY A 317 -9.98 24.61 -7.55
CA GLY A 317 -11.13 25.50 -7.42
C GLY A 317 -11.92 25.41 -6.11
N MET A 318 -11.42 24.68 -5.10
CA MET A 318 -12.08 24.62 -3.80
C MET A 318 -12.04 26.00 -3.10
N PRO A 319 -13.18 26.53 -2.63
CA PRO A 319 -13.21 27.84 -1.97
C PRO A 319 -12.64 27.79 -0.55
N ASN A 320 -12.13 28.93 -0.06
CA ASN A 320 -11.64 29.14 1.32
C ASN A 320 -10.45 28.26 1.73
N VAL A 321 -9.64 27.84 0.76
CA VAL A 321 -8.35 27.16 0.96
C VAL A 321 -7.36 27.71 -0.04
N ASP A 322 -6.08 27.71 0.31
CA ASP A 322 -5.00 28.00 -0.63
C ASP A 322 -4.73 26.75 -1.45
N ILE A 323 -4.84 26.86 -2.78
CA ILE A 323 -4.49 25.79 -3.71
C ILE A 323 -3.01 25.92 -4.07
N ILE A 324 -2.29 24.81 -3.93
CA ILE A 324 -0.90 24.67 -4.36
C ILE A 324 -0.94 23.82 -5.63
N GLU A 325 -0.99 24.49 -6.79
CA GLU A 325 -1.24 23.87 -8.12
C GLU A 325 -0.13 22.94 -8.59
N ASP A 326 1.08 23.07 -8.04
CA ASP A 326 2.17 22.14 -8.23
C ASP A 326 2.92 21.90 -6.90
N PRO A 327 2.80 20.71 -6.29
CA PRO A 327 3.55 20.33 -5.10
C PRO A 327 5.07 20.25 -5.31
N LEU A 328 5.54 20.21 -6.56
CA LEU A 328 6.93 20.01 -6.95
C LEU A 328 7.63 21.29 -7.41
N GLU A 329 6.92 22.26 -7.98
CA GLU A 329 7.51 23.55 -8.38
C GLU A 329 7.74 24.53 -7.21
N ASN A 330 7.06 24.37 -6.07
CA ASN A 330 7.06 25.37 -4.99
C ASN A 330 8.03 25.10 -3.81
N VAL A 331 8.99 24.16 -3.95
CA VAL A 331 9.97 23.84 -2.88
C VAL A 331 11.35 24.50 -3.13
N THR A 332 11.49 25.32 -4.17
CA THR A 332 12.74 26.01 -4.52
C THR A 332 12.78 27.50 -4.18
N SER A 333 11.96 27.98 -3.23
CA SER A 333 12.07 29.33 -2.67
C SER A 333 12.51 29.33 -1.22
#